data_AF-A0A839H9G0-F1
#
_entry.id   AF-A0A839H9G0-F1
#
_cell.length_a   1.000
_cell.length_b   1.000
_cell.length_c   1.000
_cell.angle_alpha   90.00
_cell.angle_beta   90.00
_cell.angle_gamma   90.00
#
_symmetry.space_group_name_H-M   'P 1'
#
loop_
_entity.id
_entity.type
_entity.pdbx_description
1 polymer ?
#
loop_
_entity_poly.entity_id
_entity_poly.type
_entity_poly.pdbx_seq_one_letter_code
_entity_poly.pdbx_strand_id
1 'polypeptide(L)'
;MALLNPNLYGTLTSTTPTFTLPEQMRAIIIDADGGQSINIANGASLALSSSKGTNSFNIQADSTAFVVSRSGATVTLLDNNSGQQIEIPATTSEQTIRFGDGSVKLVISSGAVKLGSQALTETALAISASLNADDSSASFFSNQITKNLDTLGGTQQVPSSFDTGDGAYLLTDAASVPNVVRVTDFGADDQLKLTATAELLSIESSNTDAIVTINDNGIVSQITLAEILTNNDIVYNLESFNALPVGDILLASNSAPATTKDVDNLGTATAPAAFDAGSGAFSLKDTAAAPNFVDVSNFGADDVIQFESASQSLLSISSWETNVTMTINQSGVISQLNLIGVTTASSLVFDVNSFDALPVGNISFV
;
A
#
# COMPACT_ATOMS: atom_id res chain seq x y z
N MET A 1 -11.16 30.51 6.83
CA MET A 1 -10.85 29.14 6.39
C MET A 1 -11.27 29.02 4.95
N ALA A 2 -10.33 28.76 4.04
CA ALA A 2 -10.69 28.28 2.71
C ALA A 2 -11.34 26.90 2.92
N LEU A 3 -12.51 26.65 2.31
CA LEU A 3 -13.06 25.30 2.34
C LEU A 3 -12.08 24.38 1.63
N LEU A 4 -11.65 23.32 2.32
CA LEU A 4 -11.09 22.16 1.65
C LEU A 4 -12.13 21.70 0.63
N ASN A 5 -11.75 21.52 -0.63
CA ASN A 5 -12.60 20.93 -1.67
C ASN A 5 -12.26 19.44 -1.75
N PRO A 6 -12.86 18.58 -0.90
CA PRO A 6 -12.49 17.18 -0.85
C PRO A 6 -12.93 16.42 -2.09
N ASN A 7 -12.10 15.48 -2.52
CA ASN A 7 -12.42 14.42 -3.46
C ASN A 7 -12.58 13.06 -2.77
N LEU A 8 -12.38 13.00 -1.45
CA LEU A 8 -12.59 11.81 -0.62
C LEU A 8 -13.35 12.17 0.67
N TYR A 9 -14.35 11.36 1.00
CA TYR A 9 -15.01 11.37 2.29
C TYR A 9 -14.95 9.97 2.88
N GLY A 10 -14.61 9.87 4.17
CA GLY A 10 -14.43 8.57 4.80
C GLY A 10 -14.73 8.58 6.30
N THR A 11 -14.86 7.39 6.86
CA THR A 11 -14.93 7.17 8.31
C THR A 11 -13.95 6.06 8.67
N LEU A 12 -13.00 6.34 9.55
CA LEU A 12 -12.12 5.32 10.12
C LEU A 12 -12.89 4.59 11.21
N THR A 13 -12.58 3.32 11.41
CA THR A 13 -13.14 2.50 12.49
C THR A 13 -12.05 2.20 13.51
N SER A 14 -12.43 1.67 14.68
CA SER A 14 -11.47 1.22 15.70
C SER A 14 -10.57 0.09 15.22
N THR A 15 -10.91 -0.57 14.11
CA THR A 15 -10.16 -1.66 13.48
C THR A 15 -9.50 -1.23 12.17
N THR A 16 -9.41 0.07 11.89
CA THR A 16 -8.67 0.57 10.72
C THR A 16 -7.22 0.83 11.13
N PRO A 17 -6.27 -0.10 10.87
CA PRO A 17 -4.92 0.02 11.40
C PRO A 17 -4.15 1.18 10.76
N THR A 18 -4.20 1.27 9.43
CA THR A 18 -3.47 2.27 8.64
C THR A 18 -4.35 2.83 7.54
N PHE A 19 -4.33 4.15 7.36
CA PHE A 19 -4.98 4.85 6.26
C PHE A 19 -3.97 5.72 5.53
N THR A 20 -3.80 5.49 4.22
CA THR A 20 -2.89 6.28 3.39
C THR A 20 -3.67 7.23 2.50
N LEU A 21 -3.27 8.49 2.51
CA LEU A 21 -3.76 9.55 1.65
C LEU A 21 -2.68 9.87 0.59
N PRO A 22 -2.88 9.40 -0.66
CA PRO A 22 -1.96 9.65 -1.77
C PRO A 22 -1.83 11.14 -2.13
N GLU A 23 -0.81 11.47 -2.90
CA GLU A 23 -0.58 12.83 -3.38
C GLU A 23 -1.83 13.42 -4.05
N GLN A 24 -2.01 14.74 -3.92
CA GLN A 24 -3.13 15.51 -4.49
C GLN A 24 -4.54 15.13 -4.00
N MET A 25 -4.70 14.09 -3.17
CA MET A 25 -5.97 13.77 -2.54
C MET A 25 -6.34 14.84 -1.51
N ARG A 26 -7.64 15.10 -1.40
CA ARG A 26 -8.23 16.04 -0.45
C ARG A 26 -9.33 15.30 0.28
N ALA A 27 -9.11 14.98 1.54
CA ALA A 27 -10.02 14.12 2.30
C ALA A 27 -10.67 14.85 3.47
N ILE A 28 -11.95 14.58 3.69
CA ILE A 28 -12.62 14.79 4.97
C ILE A 28 -12.85 13.43 5.60
N ILE A 29 -12.21 13.17 6.74
CA ILE A 29 -12.28 11.90 7.44
C ILE A 29 -12.93 12.10 8.80
N ILE A 30 -13.88 11.24 9.13
CA ILE A 30 -14.42 11.11 10.48
C ILE A 30 -13.62 10.00 11.17
N ASP A 31 -12.90 10.35 12.21
CA ASP A 31 -12.16 9.36 12.99
C ASP A 31 -13.06 8.65 14.01
N ALA A 32 -12.67 7.44 14.38
CA ALA A 32 -13.31 6.66 15.44
C ALA A 32 -12.39 6.49 16.64
N ASP A 33 -12.96 6.07 17.78
CA ASP A 33 -12.17 5.72 18.96
C ASP A 33 -11.09 4.65 18.61
N GLY A 34 -9.82 4.94 18.90
CA GLY A 34 -8.71 4.02 18.62
C GLY A 34 -7.35 4.71 18.58
N GLY A 35 -6.35 3.98 18.08
CA GLY A 35 -5.09 4.57 17.64
C GLY A 35 -4.89 4.22 16.17
N GLN A 36 -5.09 5.20 15.29
CA GLN A 36 -4.94 5.02 13.86
C GLN A 36 -3.57 5.54 13.38
N SER A 37 -2.99 4.86 12.40
CA SER A 37 -1.85 5.36 11.63
C SER A 37 -2.36 6.00 10.34
N ILE A 38 -2.07 7.28 10.12
CA ILE A 38 -2.52 8.04 8.95
C ILE A 38 -1.32 8.56 8.19
N ASN A 39 -1.07 8.02 7.00
CA ASN A 39 0.02 8.42 6.11
C ASN A 39 -0.48 9.48 5.13
N ILE A 40 0.11 10.66 5.14
CA ILE A 40 -0.25 11.81 4.31
C ILE A 40 0.92 12.14 3.37
N ALA A 41 0.78 11.79 2.10
CA ALA A 41 1.78 12.10 1.07
C ALA A 41 1.86 13.61 0.79
N ASN A 42 2.92 14.04 0.10
CA ASN A 42 3.12 15.44 -0.27
C ASN A 42 1.96 15.97 -1.13
N GLY A 43 1.50 17.19 -0.80
CA GLY A 43 0.37 17.81 -1.48
C GLY A 43 -1.01 17.23 -1.13
N ALA A 44 -1.08 16.16 -0.34
CA ALA A 44 -2.34 15.58 0.10
C ALA A 44 -2.91 16.36 1.29
N SER A 45 -4.17 16.78 1.24
CA SER A 45 -4.80 17.58 2.31
C SER A 45 -5.84 16.77 3.07
N LEU A 46 -5.83 16.90 4.39
CA LEU A 46 -6.70 16.14 5.29
C LEU A 46 -7.43 17.11 6.22
N ALA A 47 -8.74 16.94 6.34
CA ALA A 47 -9.49 17.46 7.47
C ALA A 47 -10.05 16.31 8.28
N LEU A 48 -9.48 16.10 9.47
CA LEU A 48 -9.95 15.07 10.40
C LEU A 48 -10.98 15.67 11.36
N SER A 49 -12.06 14.95 11.59
CA SER A 49 -13.09 15.31 12.56
C SER A 49 -13.28 14.18 13.56
N SER A 50 -13.69 14.53 14.78
CA SER A 50 -13.98 13.55 15.85
C SER A 50 -12.79 12.65 16.23
N SER A 51 -11.55 13.09 16.03
CA SER A 51 -10.33 12.38 16.46
C SER A 51 -10.37 12.05 17.95
N LYS A 52 -10.23 10.77 18.29
CA LYS A 52 -10.20 10.30 19.67
C LYS A 52 -9.13 9.23 19.81
N GLY A 53 -8.33 9.34 20.87
CA GLY A 53 -7.30 8.37 21.21
C GLY A 53 -5.90 8.80 20.78
N THR A 54 -5.03 7.83 20.53
CA THR A 54 -3.58 7.99 20.34
C THR A 54 -3.20 7.78 18.88
N ASN A 55 -3.49 8.78 18.06
CA ASN A 55 -3.26 8.72 16.61
C ASN A 55 -1.82 9.05 16.23
N SER A 56 -1.36 8.45 15.14
CA SER A 56 -0.10 8.72 14.49
C SER A 56 -0.36 9.32 13.10
N PHE A 57 0.14 10.53 12.87
CA PHE A 57 0.07 11.22 11.59
C PHE A 57 1.46 11.23 10.99
N ASN A 58 1.68 10.50 9.91
CA ASN A 58 2.95 10.45 9.22
C ASN A 58 2.83 11.34 7.98
N ILE A 59 3.60 12.42 7.93
CA ILE A 59 3.50 13.45 6.89
C ILE A 59 4.80 13.42 6.09
N GLN A 60 4.72 13.23 4.78
CA GLN A 60 5.91 13.04 3.95
C GLN A 60 6.87 14.24 3.95
N ALA A 61 6.35 15.46 4.09
CA ALA A 61 7.16 16.67 4.12
C ALA A 61 7.85 16.90 5.48
N ASP A 62 8.98 17.59 5.45
CA ASP A 62 9.68 18.09 6.63
C ASP A 62 8.85 19.14 7.38
N SER A 63 9.03 19.24 8.69
CA SER A 63 8.32 20.19 9.55
C SER A 63 8.52 21.65 9.12
N THR A 64 9.68 21.97 8.54
CA THR A 64 10.03 23.32 8.08
C THR A 64 9.21 23.81 6.90
N ALA A 65 8.50 22.91 6.19
CA ALA A 65 7.55 23.29 5.14
C ALA A 65 6.28 23.94 5.71
N PHE A 66 5.95 23.66 6.98
CA PHE A 66 4.67 24.02 7.57
C PHE A 66 4.75 25.23 8.50
N VAL A 67 3.67 26.01 8.51
CA VAL A 67 3.28 26.83 9.65
C VAL A 67 2.12 26.17 10.38
N VAL A 68 2.08 26.36 11.70
CA VAL A 68 1.08 25.78 12.58
C VAL A 68 0.25 26.87 13.25
N SER A 69 -1.06 26.66 13.31
CA SER A 69 -2.01 27.49 14.06
C SER A 69 -3.10 26.61 14.67
N ARG A 70 -3.97 27.19 15.50
CA ARG A 70 -5.17 26.50 15.99
C ARG A 70 -6.43 27.36 15.87
N SER A 71 -7.57 26.71 15.79
CA SER A 71 -8.89 27.29 16.01
C SER A 71 -9.65 26.42 17.00
N GLY A 72 -9.92 26.94 18.19
CA GLY A 72 -10.38 26.09 19.30
C GLY A 72 -9.35 24.99 19.63
N ALA A 73 -9.79 23.74 19.53
CA ALA A 73 -8.96 22.53 19.71
C ALA A 73 -8.40 21.96 18.39
N THR A 74 -8.83 22.46 17.23
CA THR A 74 -8.33 22.00 15.93
C THR A 74 -7.00 22.68 15.62
N VAL A 75 -5.98 21.88 15.33
CA VAL A 75 -4.68 22.34 14.85
C VAL A 75 -4.67 22.28 13.33
N THR A 76 -4.12 23.32 12.70
CA THR A 76 -3.91 23.36 11.26
C THR A 76 -2.42 23.46 10.99
N LEU A 77 -1.90 22.49 10.24
CA LEU A 77 -0.60 22.56 9.57
C LEU A 77 -0.86 23.02 8.13
N LEU A 78 -0.23 24.11 7.72
CA LEU A 78 -0.34 24.66 6.38
C LEU A 78 1.05 24.74 5.75
N ASP A 79 1.23 24.04 4.64
CA ASP A 79 2.42 24.20 3.80
C ASP A 79 2.25 25.47 2.95
N ASN A 80 3.13 26.45 3.18
CA ASN A 80 3.06 27.73 2.47
C ASN A 80 3.47 27.62 0.99
N ASN A 81 4.15 26.54 0.59
CA ASN A 81 4.64 26.33 -0.77
C ASN A 81 3.63 25.56 -1.62
N SER A 82 3.13 24.43 -1.12
CA SER A 82 2.23 23.55 -1.87
C SER A 82 0.75 23.88 -1.67
N GLY A 83 0.40 24.58 -0.59
CA GLY A 83 -0.99 24.77 -0.17
C GLY A 83 -1.61 23.52 0.44
N GLN A 84 -0.81 22.51 0.77
CA GLN A 84 -1.23 21.36 1.57
C GLN A 84 -1.75 21.83 2.94
N GLN A 85 -2.92 21.35 3.32
CA GLN A 85 -3.55 21.69 4.60
C GLN A 85 -3.96 20.42 5.34
N ILE A 86 -3.51 20.31 6.59
CA ILE A 86 -3.78 19.17 7.47
C ILE A 86 -4.43 19.71 8.74
N GLU A 87 -5.69 19.34 8.99
CA GLU A 87 -6.46 19.72 10.17
C GLU A 87 -6.65 18.53 11.10
N ILE A 88 -6.17 18.68 12.33
CA ILE A 88 -6.12 17.61 13.33
C ILE A 88 -6.75 18.12 14.64
N PRO A 89 -7.83 17.49 15.13
CA PRO A 89 -8.34 17.80 16.47
C PRO A 89 -7.32 17.36 17.53
N ALA A 90 -6.85 18.30 18.35
CA ALA A 90 -6.06 17.97 19.52
C ALA A 90 -6.94 17.34 20.60
N THR A 91 -6.41 16.34 21.32
CA THR A 91 -7.09 15.68 22.42
C THR A 91 -6.25 15.76 23.69
N THR A 92 -6.80 15.34 24.84
CA THR A 92 -6.02 15.22 26.09
C THR A 92 -5.10 14.01 26.10
N SER A 93 -5.30 13.06 25.19
CA SER A 93 -4.37 11.96 24.94
C SER A 93 -3.29 12.43 23.97
N GLU A 94 -2.07 11.90 24.11
CA GLU A 94 -0.99 12.27 23.19
C GLU A 94 -1.21 11.64 21.82
N GLN A 95 -1.18 12.49 20.79
CA GLN A 95 -1.09 12.08 19.39
C GLN A 95 0.34 12.32 18.89
N THR A 96 0.83 11.51 17.95
CA THR A 96 2.16 11.67 17.35
C THR A 96 2.02 12.29 15.97
N ILE A 97 2.74 13.37 15.70
CA ILE A 97 2.93 13.93 14.36
C ILE A 97 4.37 13.61 13.95
N ARG A 98 4.56 12.86 12.86
CA ARG A 98 5.86 12.58 12.25
C ARG A 98 5.97 13.37 10.95
N PHE A 99 7.05 14.10 10.82
CA PHE A 99 7.48 14.77 9.60
C PHE A 99 8.69 14.03 9.02
N GLY A 100 9.10 14.39 7.81
CA GLY A 100 10.30 13.84 7.18
C GLY A 100 11.58 14.02 8.00
N ASP A 101 11.60 15.03 8.90
CA ASP A 101 12.72 15.41 9.75
C ASP A 101 12.56 15.04 11.24
N GLY A 102 11.52 14.28 11.61
CA GLY A 102 11.32 13.74 12.97
C GLY A 102 9.90 13.90 13.52
N SER A 103 9.67 13.45 14.76
CA SER A 103 8.34 13.47 15.39
C SER A 103 8.18 14.44 16.55
N VAL A 104 6.91 14.77 16.84
CA VAL A 104 6.49 15.60 17.96
C VAL A 104 5.09 15.19 18.45
N LYS A 105 4.81 15.40 19.74
CA LYS A 105 3.50 15.08 20.32
C LYS A 105 2.52 16.25 20.20
N LEU A 106 1.30 15.98 19.77
CA LEU A 106 0.17 16.92 19.82
C LEU A 106 -0.74 16.56 21.00
N VAL A 107 -0.94 17.50 21.93
CA VAL A 107 -1.75 17.25 23.14
C VAL A 107 -2.36 18.53 23.70
N ILE A 108 -3.54 18.40 24.32
CA ILE A 108 -4.13 19.41 25.19
C ILE A 108 -3.63 19.16 26.61
N SER A 109 -2.75 20.03 27.11
CA SER A 109 -2.22 19.94 28.48
C SER A 109 -2.28 21.30 29.18
N SER A 110 -2.72 21.29 30.44
CA SER A 110 -2.90 22.50 31.26
C SER A 110 -3.78 23.56 30.59
N GLY A 111 -4.80 23.14 29.85
CA GLY A 111 -5.75 24.03 29.15
C GLY A 111 -5.21 24.66 27.86
N ALA A 112 -4.02 24.27 27.40
CA ALA A 112 -3.44 24.76 26.14
C ALA A 112 -3.24 23.61 25.14
N VAL A 113 -3.48 23.87 23.86
CA VAL A 113 -3.10 22.98 22.76
C VAL A 113 -1.61 23.16 22.49
N LYS A 114 -0.84 22.08 22.50
CA LYS A 114 0.61 22.11 22.33
C LYS A 114 1.09 21.12 21.28
N LEU A 115 2.14 21.53 20.56
CA LEU A 115 2.97 20.67 19.73
C LEU A 115 4.33 20.56 20.44
N GLY A 116 4.57 19.44 21.12
CA GLY A 116 5.69 19.28 22.05
C GLY A 116 5.59 20.30 23.19
N SER A 117 6.63 21.12 23.36
CA SER A 117 6.64 22.24 24.30
C SER A 117 6.03 23.54 23.75
N GLN A 118 5.79 23.63 22.44
CA GLN A 118 5.26 24.82 21.79
C GLN A 118 3.75 24.96 22.02
N ALA A 119 3.32 26.03 22.70
CA ALA A 119 1.91 26.36 22.81
C ALA A 119 1.39 26.99 21.51
N LEU A 120 0.30 26.45 20.97
CA LEU A 120 -0.27 26.91 19.71
C LEU A 120 -1.27 28.06 19.93
N THR A 121 -1.29 28.99 18.98
CA THR A 121 -2.17 30.18 18.98
C THR A 121 -2.99 30.25 17.69
N GLU A 122 -3.93 31.20 17.63
CA GLU A 122 -4.72 31.43 16.40
C GLU A 122 -3.89 32.06 15.27
N THR A 123 -2.75 32.65 15.61
CA THR A 123 -1.78 33.16 14.62
C THR A 123 -0.86 32.03 14.19
N ALA A 124 -0.70 31.87 12.87
CA ALA A 124 0.24 30.93 12.28
C ALA A 124 1.68 31.26 12.68
N LEU A 125 2.41 30.25 13.15
CA LEU A 125 3.81 30.34 13.55
C LEU A 125 4.59 29.19 12.91
N ALA A 126 5.89 29.37 12.72
CA ALA A 126 6.76 28.25 12.37
C ALA A 126 6.72 27.19 13.49
N ILE A 127 6.91 25.93 13.12
CA ILE A 127 7.11 24.85 14.08
C ILE A 127 8.48 25.07 14.71
N SER A 128 8.49 25.30 16.03
CA SER A 128 9.71 25.52 16.82
C SER A 128 9.87 24.48 17.94
N ALA A 129 9.01 23.45 17.92
CA ALA A 129 9.11 22.32 18.83
C ALA A 129 10.39 21.52 18.52
N SER A 130 11.05 21.01 19.55
CA SER A 130 12.14 20.05 19.36
C SER A 130 11.56 18.74 18.84
N LEU A 131 12.06 18.28 17.69
CA LEU A 131 11.65 17.00 17.10
C LEU A 131 12.51 15.86 17.67
N ASN A 132 11.93 14.66 17.71
CA ASN A 132 12.67 13.41 17.85
C ASN A 132 13.11 12.96 16.45
N ALA A 133 14.39 13.17 16.11
CA ALA A 133 14.92 12.85 14.78
C ALA A 133 14.97 11.34 14.49
N ASP A 134 15.01 10.50 15.53
CA ASP A 134 15.05 9.03 15.42
C ASP A 134 13.66 8.44 15.07
N ASP A 135 12.63 9.28 14.99
CA ASP A 135 11.24 8.89 14.74
C ASP A 135 10.66 9.77 13.62
N SER A 136 11.15 9.60 12.38
CA SER A 136 10.70 10.38 11.21
C SER A 136 9.61 9.67 10.42
N SER A 137 9.00 10.38 9.47
CA SER A 137 8.04 9.79 8.53
C SER A 137 8.67 9.25 7.24
N ALA A 138 9.97 9.45 7.03
CA ALA A 138 10.63 9.15 5.75
C ALA A 138 10.39 7.70 5.30
N SER A 139 10.36 6.82 6.29
CA SER A 139 10.01 5.42 6.22
C SER A 139 8.69 5.14 5.50
N PHE A 140 7.64 5.89 5.82
CA PHE A 140 6.31 5.65 5.29
C PHE A 140 6.12 6.10 3.83
N PHE A 141 7.09 6.82 3.22
CA PHE A 141 6.92 7.51 1.93
C PHE A 141 8.09 7.40 0.95
N SER A 142 9.13 6.69 1.32
CA SER A 142 10.29 6.43 0.49
C SER A 142 9.93 5.53 -0.70
N ASN A 143 10.50 5.81 -1.88
CA ASN A 143 10.56 4.83 -2.96
C ASN A 143 11.40 3.67 -2.43
N GLN A 144 10.72 2.63 -1.95
CA GLN A 144 11.39 1.45 -1.42
C GLN A 144 12.37 0.88 -2.44
N ILE A 145 13.62 0.70 -2.03
CA ILE A 145 14.62 0.00 -2.81
C ILE A 145 14.19 -1.47 -2.85
N THR A 146 13.82 -1.96 -4.03
CA THR A 146 13.46 -3.38 -4.15
C THR A 146 14.71 -4.25 -4.06
N LYS A 147 14.76 -5.13 -3.06
CA LYS A 147 15.83 -6.09 -2.87
C LYS A 147 15.27 -7.51 -2.89
N ASN A 148 15.69 -8.29 -3.88
CA ASN A 148 15.37 -9.72 -3.92
C ASN A 148 16.31 -10.53 -3.01
N LEU A 149 15.75 -11.14 -1.96
CA LEU A 149 16.43 -11.97 -0.97
C LEU A 149 16.83 -13.35 -1.52
N ASP A 150 16.15 -13.86 -2.55
CA ASP A 150 16.47 -15.13 -3.23
C ASP A 150 17.91 -15.13 -3.75
N THR A 151 18.43 -13.95 -4.09
CA THR A 151 19.78 -13.75 -4.65
C THR A 151 20.89 -13.83 -3.60
N LEU A 152 20.56 -13.73 -2.31
CA LEU A 152 21.52 -13.75 -1.22
C LEU A 152 21.90 -15.17 -0.79
N GLY A 153 21.02 -16.16 -1.00
CA GLY A 153 21.23 -17.54 -0.59
C GLY A 153 21.34 -17.70 0.94
N GLY A 154 22.28 -18.52 1.40
CA GLY A 154 22.52 -18.80 2.82
C GLY A 154 22.13 -20.22 3.23
N THR A 155 22.51 -20.60 4.45
CA THR A 155 22.17 -21.90 5.06
C THR A 155 21.74 -21.70 6.50
N GLN A 156 21.08 -22.69 7.12
CA GLN A 156 20.70 -22.59 8.54
C GLN A 156 21.90 -22.40 9.48
N GLN A 157 23.07 -22.94 9.11
CA GLN A 157 24.30 -22.80 9.91
C GLN A 157 25.02 -21.48 9.65
N VAL A 158 24.88 -20.94 8.44
CA VAL A 158 25.50 -19.68 8.02
C VAL A 158 24.48 -18.90 7.17
N PRO A 159 23.59 -18.13 7.81
CA PRO A 159 22.66 -17.26 7.11
C PRO A 159 23.41 -16.17 6.33
N SER A 160 22.88 -15.79 5.18
CA SER A 160 23.32 -14.57 4.50
C SER A 160 22.78 -13.36 5.24
N SER A 161 23.52 -12.25 5.30
CA SER A 161 23.08 -11.02 5.98
C SER A 161 22.71 -9.93 4.98
N PHE A 162 21.67 -9.16 5.30
CA PHE A 162 21.31 -7.92 4.61
C PHE A 162 20.97 -6.85 5.65
N ASP A 163 21.29 -5.60 5.36
CA ASP A 163 21.11 -4.46 6.27
C ASP A 163 20.23 -3.45 5.55
N THR A 164 19.12 -3.06 6.17
CA THR A 164 18.19 -2.06 5.65
C THR A 164 18.40 -0.67 6.26
N GLY A 165 19.36 -0.48 7.17
CA GLY A 165 19.54 0.80 7.89
C GLY A 165 19.97 2.00 7.03
N ASP A 166 20.27 1.80 5.75
CA ASP A 166 20.65 2.87 4.82
C ASP A 166 19.47 3.44 3.99
N GLY A 167 18.26 2.91 4.17
CA GLY A 167 17.07 3.44 3.52
C GLY A 167 15.85 2.54 3.69
N ALA A 168 14.79 2.81 2.95
CA ALA A 168 13.62 1.95 2.97
C ALA A 168 13.68 0.89 1.88
N TYR A 169 13.25 -0.32 2.21
CA TYR A 169 13.36 -1.48 1.34
C TYR A 169 12.03 -2.19 1.12
N LEU A 170 11.84 -2.63 -0.13
CA LEU A 170 10.88 -3.66 -0.47
C LEU A 170 11.68 -4.95 -0.62
N LEU A 171 11.77 -5.72 0.45
CA LEU A 171 12.38 -7.04 0.43
C LEU A 171 11.41 -7.98 -0.27
N THR A 172 11.86 -8.68 -1.30
CA THR A 172 11.06 -9.70 -1.98
C THR A 172 11.69 -11.06 -1.78
N ASP A 173 10.87 -12.07 -1.48
CA ASP A 173 11.32 -13.45 -1.33
C ASP A 173 10.33 -14.42 -1.96
N ALA A 174 10.85 -15.42 -2.66
CA ALA A 174 10.03 -16.39 -3.36
C ALA A 174 9.91 -17.71 -2.61
N ALA A 175 8.66 -18.15 -2.39
CA ALA A 175 8.39 -19.43 -1.71
C ALA A 175 9.05 -20.64 -2.38
N SER A 176 9.30 -20.54 -3.69
CA SER A 176 9.89 -21.59 -4.52
C SER A 176 11.42 -21.60 -4.53
N VAL A 177 12.08 -20.66 -3.83
CA VAL A 177 13.55 -20.57 -3.76
C VAL A 177 14.02 -20.80 -2.33
N PRO A 178 14.90 -21.78 -2.05
CA PRO A 178 15.42 -21.97 -0.72
C PRO A 178 16.54 -20.96 -0.42
N ASN A 179 16.42 -20.27 0.70
CA ASN A 179 17.43 -19.37 1.23
C ASN A 179 17.30 -19.24 2.76
N VAL A 180 18.36 -18.76 3.41
CA VAL A 180 18.33 -18.43 4.84
C VAL A 180 19.00 -17.08 5.00
N VAL A 181 18.20 -16.06 5.26
CA VAL A 181 18.63 -14.66 5.30
C VAL A 181 18.38 -14.07 6.68
N ARG A 182 19.32 -13.28 7.18
CA ARG A 182 19.18 -12.44 8.36
C ARG A 182 19.20 -10.98 7.94
N VAL A 183 18.10 -10.28 8.19
CA VAL A 183 17.94 -8.85 7.90
C VAL A 183 18.12 -8.07 9.20
N THR A 184 19.00 -7.07 9.20
CA THR A 184 19.15 -6.09 10.31
C THR A 184 18.50 -4.78 9.96
N ASP A 185 18.15 -4.01 10.99
CA ASP A 185 17.62 -2.65 10.87
C ASP A 185 16.32 -2.54 10.07
N PHE A 186 15.49 -3.60 10.10
CA PHE A 186 14.17 -3.62 9.48
C PHE A 186 13.22 -2.72 10.27
N GLY A 187 12.99 -1.51 9.75
CA GLY A 187 12.26 -0.43 10.39
C GLY A 187 10.81 -0.30 9.90
N ALA A 188 10.12 0.74 10.35
CA ALA A 188 8.76 1.09 9.91
C ALA A 188 8.66 1.41 8.41
N ASP A 189 9.80 1.56 7.74
CA ASP A 189 9.95 1.90 6.33
C ASP A 189 9.78 0.73 5.39
N ASP A 190 10.11 -0.43 5.93
CA ASP A 190 10.44 -1.57 5.14
C ASP A 190 9.18 -2.40 4.89
N GLN A 191 9.24 -3.22 3.86
CA GLN A 191 8.23 -4.23 3.60
C GLN A 191 8.90 -5.54 3.23
N LEU A 192 8.34 -6.64 3.71
CA LEU A 192 8.72 -7.97 3.26
C LEU A 192 7.59 -8.57 2.43
N LYS A 193 7.75 -8.59 1.11
CA LYS A 193 6.80 -9.18 0.17
C LYS A 193 7.18 -10.61 -0.18
N LEU A 194 6.32 -11.55 0.18
CA LEU A 194 6.51 -12.98 -0.03
C LEU A 194 5.64 -13.48 -1.18
N THR A 195 6.17 -14.26 -2.12
CA THR A 195 5.32 -15.00 -3.09
C THR A 195 4.76 -16.29 -2.50
N ALA A 196 4.27 -16.20 -1.26
CA ALA A 196 3.71 -17.30 -0.49
C ALA A 196 2.25 -17.02 -0.12
N THR A 197 1.46 -18.08 0.03
CA THR A 197 0.15 -17.99 0.65
C THR A 197 0.28 -18.09 2.17
N ALA A 198 -0.73 -17.59 2.91
CA ALA A 198 -0.73 -17.66 4.38
C ALA A 198 -0.61 -19.09 4.93
N GLU A 199 -1.03 -20.11 4.15
CA GLU A 199 -0.95 -21.52 4.56
C GLU A 199 0.47 -22.08 4.54
N LEU A 200 1.37 -21.48 3.75
CA LEU A 200 2.78 -21.88 3.65
C LEU A 200 3.66 -21.14 4.67
N LEU A 201 3.09 -20.15 5.37
CA LEU A 201 3.81 -19.23 6.23
C LEU A 201 3.75 -19.66 7.70
N SER A 202 4.91 -19.64 8.36
CA SER A 202 5.03 -19.69 9.81
C SER A 202 5.81 -18.48 10.27
N ILE A 203 5.32 -17.79 11.32
CA ILE A 203 6.03 -16.68 11.95
C ILE A 203 6.18 -17.01 13.43
N GLU A 204 7.39 -16.86 13.96
CA GLU A 204 7.68 -17.06 15.38
C GLU A 204 8.62 -15.99 15.92
N SER A 205 8.46 -15.62 17.19
CA SER A 205 9.41 -14.78 17.94
C SER A 205 10.52 -15.64 18.54
N SER A 206 11.78 -15.20 18.41
CA SER A 206 12.94 -15.81 19.05
C SER A 206 13.84 -14.74 19.66
N ASN A 207 13.79 -14.58 20.99
CA ASN A 207 14.42 -13.46 21.70
C ASN A 207 13.92 -12.11 21.18
N THR A 208 14.82 -11.29 20.62
CA THR A 208 14.54 -9.99 20.00
C THR A 208 14.24 -10.07 18.50
N ASP A 209 14.26 -11.26 17.91
CA ASP A 209 14.15 -11.46 16.48
C ASP A 209 12.78 -12.05 16.12
N ALA A 210 12.24 -11.71 14.95
CA ALA A 210 11.13 -12.45 14.35
C ALA A 210 11.66 -13.36 13.23
N ILE A 211 11.22 -14.60 13.21
CA ILE A 211 11.61 -15.60 12.21
C ILE A 211 10.39 -15.88 11.35
N VAL A 212 10.53 -15.60 10.06
CA VAL A 212 9.55 -15.87 9.02
C VAL A 212 10.03 -17.09 8.25
N THR A 213 9.25 -18.16 8.23
CA THR A 213 9.56 -19.38 7.50
C THR A 213 8.46 -19.65 6.48
N ILE A 214 8.87 -19.93 5.25
CA ILE A 214 7.99 -20.34 4.15
C ILE A 214 8.34 -21.78 3.80
N ASN A 215 7.34 -22.65 3.73
CA ASN A 215 7.54 -24.04 3.30
C ASN A 215 6.63 -24.38 2.13
N ASP A 216 7.15 -24.27 0.91
CA ASP A 216 6.46 -24.68 -0.31
C ASP A 216 6.89 -26.09 -0.71
N ASN A 217 6.08 -27.08 -0.34
CA ASN A 217 6.29 -28.48 -0.73
C ASN A 217 7.69 -29.05 -0.39
N GLY A 218 8.26 -28.60 0.75
CA GLY A 218 9.58 -29.03 1.22
C GLY A 218 10.73 -28.14 0.78
N ILE A 219 10.47 -27.11 -0.05
CA ILE A 219 11.39 -26.00 -0.27
C ILE A 219 11.18 -25.01 0.87
N VAL A 220 12.25 -24.73 1.62
CA VAL A 220 12.18 -23.86 2.80
C VAL A 220 13.00 -22.60 2.55
N SER A 221 12.32 -21.45 2.66
CA SER A 221 12.92 -20.12 2.83
C SER A 221 12.76 -19.71 4.29
N GLN A 222 13.82 -19.15 4.88
CA GLN A 222 13.79 -18.62 6.24
C GLN A 222 14.42 -17.24 6.28
N ILE A 223 13.67 -16.27 6.82
CA ILE A 223 14.09 -14.88 6.95
C ILE A 223 14.02 -14.53 8.44
N THR A 224 15.15 -14.17 9.02
CA THR A 224 15.23 -13.62 10.38
C THR A 224 15.27 -12.12 10.30
N LEU A 225 14.23 -11.44 10.81
CA LEU A 225 14.21 -10.01 11.02
C LEU A 225 14.75 -9.73 12.42
N ALA A 226 15.96 -9.20 12.46
CA ALA A 226 16.77 -9.11 13.66
C ALA A 226 16.45 -7.90 14.52
N GLU A 227 16.40 -8.12 15.84
CA GLU A 227 16.33 -7.04 16.83
C GLU A 227 15.10 -6.12 16.69
N ILE A 228 14.04 -6.60 16.02
CA ILE A 228 12.80 -5.84 15.82
C ILE A 228 11.78 -6.03 16.95
N LEU A 229 12.00 -7.00 17.85
CA LEU A 229 11.11 -7.29 18.98
C LEU A 229 11.70 -6.75 20.28
N THR A 230 10.84 -6.17 21.12
CA THR A 230 11.17 -5.91 22.53
C THR A 230 10.90 -7.16 23.38
N ASN A 231 11.45 -7.22 24.59
CA ASN A 231 11.34 -8.39 25.49
C ASN A 231 9.89 -8.83 25.84
N ASN A 232 8.88 -8.01 25.53
CA ASN A 232 7.48 -8.32 25.80
C ASN A 232 6.66 -8.62 24.53
N ASP A 233 7.23 -8.44 23.34
CA ASP A 233 6.52 -8.67 22.10
C ASP A 233 6.45 -10.17 21.82
N ILE A 234 5.26 -10.64 21.46
CA ILE A 234 5.02 -12.05 21.08
C ILE A 234 4.40 -12.04 19.69
N VAL A 235 5.11 -12.66 18.76
CA VAL A 235 4.67 -12.80 17.37
C VAL A 235 4.55 -14.28 17.05
N TYR A 236 3.41 -14.68 16.51
CA TYR A 236 3.10 -16.08 16.20
C TYR A 236 2.28 -16.26 14.92
N ASN A 237 1.88 -15.16 14.27
CA ASN A 237 1.19 -15.14 12.99
C ASN A 237 1.37 -13.77 12.30
N LEU A 238 0.89 -13.66 11.06
CA LEU A 238 1.00 -12.45 10.25
C LEU A 238 0.34 -11.23 10.91
N GLU A 239 -0.85 -11.43 11.49
CA GLU A 239 -1.60 -10.35 12.15
C GLU A 239 -0.83 -9.77 13.36
N SER A 240 -0.26 -10.64 14.19
CA SER A 240 0.56 -10.22 15.34
C SER A 240 1.86 -9.54 14.92
N PHE A 241 2.42 -9.89 13.75
CA PHE A 241 3.61 -9.25 13.21
C PHE A 241 3.29 -7.85 12.68
N ASN A 242 2.29 -7.73 11.80
CA ASN A 242 1.89 -6.45 11.20
C ASN A 242 1.22 -5.48 12.21
N ALA A 243 1.07 -5.88 13.48
CA ALA A 243 0.67 -5.00 14.57
C ALA A 243 1.86 -4.32 15.27
N LEU A 244 3.10 -4.71 14.95
CA LEU A 244 4.32 -4.10 15.49
C LEU A 244 4.57 -2.71 14.89
N PRO A 245 5.32 -1.83 15.57
CA PRO A 245 5.72 -0.52 15.05
C PRO A 245 6.91 -0.62 14.06
N VAL A 246 6.94 -1.66 13.21
CA VAL A 246 7.92 -1.86 12.13
C VAL A 246 7.19 -2.09 10.81
N GLY A 247 7.94 -2.35 9.74
CA GLY A 247 7.43 -2.62 8.41
C GLY A 247 6.50 -3.83 8.33
N ASP A 248 5.65 -3.88 7.31
CA ASP A 248 4.68 -4.96 7.12
C ASP A 248 5.25 -6.16 6.36
N ILE A 249 4.77 -7.36 6.70
CA ILE A 249 4.86 -8.51 5.80
C ILE A 249 3.64 -8.49 4.88
N LEU A 250 3.91 -8.50 3.58
CA LEU A 250 2.93 -8.60 2.51
C LEU A 250 3.01 -10.00 1.90
N LEU A 251 1.90 -10.72 1.89
CA LEU A 251 1.81 -11.94 1.11
C LEU A 251 1.43 -11.58 -0.32
N ALA A 252 1.79 -12.44 -1.28
CA ALA A 252 1.08 -12.48 -2.54
C ALA A 252 -0.40 -12.55 -2.19
N SER A 253 -1.20 -11.66 -2.78
CA SER A 253 -2.64 -11.73 -2.64
C SER A 253 -3.02 -13.17 -2.92
N ASN A 254 -3.56 -13.84 -1.89
CA ASN A 254 -4.27 -15.10 -2.05
C ASN A 254 -5.51 -14.79 -2.87
N SER A 255 -5.35 -14.49 -4.16
CA SER A 255 -6.35 -14.91 -5.10
C SER A 255 -6.42 -16.42 -4.90
N ALA A 256 -7.58 -16.93 -4.49
CA ALA A 256 -7.84 -18.36 -4.59
C ALA A 256 -7.34 -18.82 -5.98
N PRO A 257 -6.77 -20.03 -6.15
CA PRO A 257 -6.21 -20.45 -7.43
C PRO A 257 -7.20 -20.09 -8.53
N ALA A 258 -6.76 -19.18 -9.40
CA ALA A 258 -7.68 -18.50 -10.28
C ALA A 258 -8.37 -19.55 -11.16
N THR A 259 -9.70 -19.54 -11.17
CA THR A 259 -10.46 -20.46 -12.02
C THR A 259 -10.09 -20.13 -13.46
N THR A 260 -9.45 -21.08 -14.14
CA THR A 260 -9.11 -20.85 -15.54
C THR A 260 -10.38 -20.83 -16.37
N LYS A 261 -10.59 -19.73 -17.09
CA LYS A 261 -11.67 -19.55 -18.04
C LYS A 261 -11.07 -19.29 -19.41
N ASP A 262 -11.20 -20.28 -20.28
CA ASP A 262 -10.93 -20.12 -21.72
C ASP A 262 -12.01 -19.20 -22.34
N VAL A 263 -11.55 -18.12 -22.97
CA VAL A 263 -12.41 -17.15 -23.67
C VAL A 263 -12.42 -17.34 -25.19
N ASP A 264 -11.66 -18.29 -25.73
CA ASP A 264 -11.62 -18.56 -27.16
C ASP A 264 -12.99 -18.97 -27.72
N ASN A 265 -13.30 -18.48 -28.92
CA ASN A 265 -14.55 -18.74 -29.63
C ASN A 265 -15.82 -18.30 -28.88
N LEU A 266 -15.70 -17.42 -27.89
CA LEU A 266 -16.85 -16.83 -27.22
C LEU A 266 -17.27 -15.51 -27.88
N GLY A 267 -18.57 -15.38 -28.16
CA GLY A 267 -19.15 -14.15 -28.71
C GLY A 267 -18.74 -13.87 -30.17
N THR A 268 -19.26 -12.77 -30.70
CA THR A 268 -18.90 -12.24 -32.03
C THR A 268 -18.85 -10.71 -31.98
N ALA A 269 -18.25 -10.07 -32.98
CA ALA A 269 -18.14 -8.61 -33.05
C ALA A 269 -19.48 -7.86 -32.95
N THR A 270 -20.58 -8.49 -33.36
CA THR A 270 -21.94 -7.91 -33.30
C THR A 270 -22.76 -8.41 -32.12
N ALA A 271 -22.29 -9.43 -31.41
CA ALA A 271 -22.94 -10.00 -30.22
C ALA A 271 -21.86 -10.56 -29.28
N PRO A 272 -21.20 -9.70 -28.48
CA PRO A 272 -20.22 -10.14 -27.49
C PRO A 272 -20.84 -11.10 -26.47
N ALA A 273 -20.05 -12.08 -26.02
CA ALA A 273 -20.44 -12.91 -24.89
C ALA A 273 -20.25 -12.14 -23.59
N ALA A 274 -21.19 -12.25 -22.64
CA ALA A 274 -21.02 -11.68 -21.32
C ALA A 274 -20.35 -12.69 -20.38
N PHE A 275 -19.38 -12.24 -19.59
CA PHE A 275 -18.74 -13.01 -18.52
C PHE A 275 -18.65 -12.16 -17.25
N ASP A 276 -18.99 -12.75 -16.10
CA ASP A 276 -18.94 -12.08 -14.80
C ASP A 276 -17.82 -12.70 -13.95
N ALA A 277 -16.80 -11.90 -13.65
CA ALA A 277 -15.65 -12.30 -12.84
C ALA A 277 -15.86 -12.08 -11.33
N GLY A 278 -17.03 -11.62 -10.89
CA GLY A 278 -17.25 -11.24 -9.49
C GLY A 278 -17.33 -12.37 -8.46
N SER A 279 -17.30 -13.64 -8.87
CA SER A 279 -17.45 -14.80 -7.97
C SER A 279 -16.14 -15.43 -7.49
N GLY A 280 -15.05 -14.68 -7.52
CA GLY A 280 -13.70 -15.08 -7.11
C GLY A 280 -12.68 -14.91 -8.24
N ALA A 281 -11.44 -15.27 -7.99
CA ALA A 281 -10.35 -15.09 -8.95
C ALA A 281 -10.50 -15.92 -10.23
N PHE A 282 -10.23 -15.30 -11.38
CA PHE A 282 -10.23 -15.91 -12.70
C PHE A 282 -8.93 -15.68 -13.46
N SER A 283 -8.53 -16.69 -14.23
CA SER A 283 -7.49 -16.58 -15.25
C SER A 283 -8.16 -16.70 -16.62
N LEU A 284 -8.34 -15.55 -17.28
CA LEU A 284 -8.97 -15.45 -18.60
C LEU A 284 -7.94 -15.75 -19.67
N LYS A 285 -8.04 -16.92 -20.31
CA LYS A 285 -7.09 -17.38 -21.32
C LYS A 285 -7.59 -17.11 -22.73
N ASP A 286 -6.76 -16.43 -23.53
CA ASP A 286 -6.99 -16.14 -24.94
C ASP A 286 -5.75 -16.58 -25.73
N THR A 287 -5.92 -17.50 -26.68
CA THR A 287 -4.76 -17.99 -27.47
C THR A 287 -4.39 -17.08 -28.64
N ALA A 288 -5.16 -16.01 -28.88
CA ALA A 288 -5.13 -15.12 -30.06
C ALA A 288 -5.26 -15.81 -31.43
N ALA A 289 -5.17 -17.15 -31.48
CA ALA A 289 -5.35 -17.98 -32.66
C ALA A 289 -6.83 -18.30 -32.95
N ALA A 290 -7.72 -18.07 -31.97
CA ALA A 290 -9.16 -18.21 -32.09
C ALA A 290 -9.85 -16.87 -31.80
N PRO A 291 -10.81 -16.41 -32.64
CA PRO A 291 -11.46 -15.13 -32.41
C PRO A 291 -12.38 -15.21 -31.18
N ASN A 292 -12.45 -14.14 -30.41
CA ASN A 292 -13.44 -13.96 -29.35
C ASN A 292 -13.87 -12.50 -29.22
N PHE A 293 -15.04 -12.27 -28.66
CA PHE A 293 -15.57 -10.95 -28.32
C PHE A 293 -16.31 -11.10 -26.99
N VAL A 294 -15.68 -10.70 -25.90
CA VAL A 294 -16.20 -10.93 -24.54
C VAL A 294 -16.27 -9.61 -23.78
N ASP A 295 -17.46 -9.32 -23.25
CA ASP A 295 -17.69 -8.28 -22.26
C ASP A 295 -17.50 -8.90 -20.86
N VAL A 296 -16.50 -8.42 -20.11
CA VAL A 296 -16.17 -8.92 -18.77
C VAL A 296 -16.58 -7.89 -17.73
N SER A 297 -17.49 -8.25 -16.82
CA SER A 297 -17.85 -7.42 -15.66
C SER A 297 -17.15 -7.89 -14.39
N ASN A 298 -17.01 -6.99 -13.42
CA ASN A 298 -16.46 -7.28 -12.08
C ASN A 298 -15.05 -7.90 -12.10
N PHE A 299 -14.21 -7.53 -13.07
CA PHE A 299 -12.80 -7.92 -13.09
C PHE A 299 -12.04 -7.21 -11.97
N GLY A 300 -11.55 -7.97 -11.00
CA GLY A 300 -10.96 -7.54 -9.73
C GLY A 300 -9.44 -7.69 -9.66
N ALA A 301 -8.85 -7.27 -8.54
CA ALA A 301 -7.40 -7.32 -8.27
C ALA A 301 -6.81 -8.74 -8.20
N ASP A 302 -7.68 -9.74 -8.09
CA ASP A 302 -7.36 -11.16 -8.00
C ASP A 302 -7.44 -11.89 -9.35
N ASP A 303 -7.85 -11.21 -10.41
CA ASP A 303 -7.95 -11.76 -11.75
C ASP A 303 -6.65 -11.59 -12.58
N VAL A 304 -6.54 -12.36 -13.66
CA VAL A 304 -5.48 -12.21 -14.66
C VAL A 304 -6.00 -12.47 -16.07
N ILE A 305 -5.53 -11.69 -17.04
CA ILE A 305 -5.70 -11.98 -18.46
C ILE A 305 -4.41 -12.59 -18.98
N GLN A 306 -4.51 -13.72 -19.66
CA GLN A 306 -3.37 -14.47 -20.16
C GLN A 306 -3.52 -14.68 -21.67
N PHE A 307 -2.69 -13.97 -22.43
CA PHE A 307 -2.57 -14.17 -23.86
C PHE A 307 -1.53 -15.28 -24.13
N GLU A 308 -1.98 -16.42 -24.62
CA GLU A 308 -1.09 -17.54 -24.95
C GLU A 308 -0.60 -17.43 -26.40
N SER A 309 0.68 -17.74 -26.65
CA SER A 309 1.25 -17.76 -28.01
C SER A 309 1.14 -16.43 -28.78
N ALA A 310 0.97 -15.32 -28.06
CA ALA A 310 0.90 -13.98 -28.63
C ALA A 310 1.93 -13.06 -27.97
N SER A 311 2.47 -12.12 -28.74
CA SER A 311 3.35 -11.08 -28.21
C SER A 311 2.59 -9.80 -27.92
N GLN A 312 3.06 -9.03 -26.94
CA GLN A 312 2.49 -7.72 -26.58
C GLN A 312 2.36 -6.76 -27.78
N SER A 313 3.22 -6.88 -28.79
CA SER A 313 3.15 -6.05 -30.01
C SER A 313 1.88 -6.26 -30.85
N LEU A 314 1.12 -7.33 -30.62
CA LEU A 314 -0.14 -7.62 -31.30
C LEU A 314 -1.35 -7.06 -30.55
N LEU A 315 -1.15 -6.62 -29.29
CA LEU A 315 -2.18 -6.12 -28.41
C LEU A 315 -2.33 -4.59 -28.57
N SER A 316 -3.57 -4.14 -28.73
CA SER A 316 -3.97 -2.75 -28.62
C SER A 316 -4.88 -2.59 -27.42
N ILE A 317 -4.60 -1.59 -26.59
CA ILE A 317 -5.41 -1.26 -25.42
C ILE A 317 -5.94 0.16 -25.58
N SER A 318 -7.20 0.36 -25.26
CA SER A 318 -7.82 1.68 -25.20
C SER A 318 -8.82 1.74 -24.06
N SER A 319 -9.02 2.93 -23.50
CA SER A 319 -10.00 3.18 -22.46
C SER A 319 -11.04 4.17 -22.95
N TRP A 320 -12.28 3.96 -22.53
CA TRP A 320 -13.38 4.88 -22.75
C TRP A 320 -14.30 4.88 -21.54
N GLU A 321 -14.48 6.07 -20.95
CA GLU A 321 -15.16 6.23 -19.65
C GLU A 321 -14.51 5.35 -18.57
N THR A 322 -15.26 4.38 -18.03
CA THR A 322 -14.81 3.45 -16.98
C THR A 322 -14.37 2.09 -17.53
N ASN A 323 -14.35 1.93 -18.86
CA ASN A 323 -14.14 0.63 -19.51
C ASN A 323 -12.78 0.59 -20.21
N VAL A 324 -12.20 -0.61 -20.29
CA VAL A 324 -10.97 -0.87 -21.04
C VAL A 324 -11.25 -1.91 -22.11
N THR A 325 -10.96 -1.57 -23.36
CA THR A 325 -11.03 -2.51 -24.48
C THR A 325 -9.62 -2.94 -24.87
N MET A 326 -9.42 -4.25 -24.92
CA MET A 326 -8.22 -4.92 -25.35
C MET A 326 -8.52 -5.64 -26.65
N THR A 327 -7.75 -5.38 -27.70
CA THR A 327 -7.88 -6.06 -28.99
C THR A 327 -6.55 -6.67 -29.38
N ILE A 328 -6.53 -7.97 -29.60
CA ILE A 328 -5.37 -8.66 -30.16
C ILE A 328 -5.67 -9.11 -31.59
N ASN A 329 -4.73 -8.87 -32.49
CA ASN A 329 -4.85 -9.27 -33.89
C ASN A 329 -3.66 -10.13 -34.29
N GLN A 330 -3.88 -11.44 -34.37
CA GLN A 330 -2.87 -12.40 -34.80
C GLN A 330 -3.23 -12.94 -36.17
N SER A 331 -2.47 -12.52 -37.19
CA SER A 331 -2.64 -12.98 -38.57
C SER A 331 -4.06 -12.79 -39.13
N GLY A 332 -4.78 -11.73 -38.71
CA GLY A 332 -6.14 -11.44 -39.14
C GLY A 332 -7.24 -12.11 -38.31
N VAL A 333 -6.87 -12.94 -37.32
CA VAL A 333 -7.79 -13.37 -36.26
C VAL A 333 -7.84 -12.27 -35.21
N ILE A 334 -9.03 -11.75 -34.96
CA ILE A 334 -9.26 -10.67 -34.00
C ILE A 334 -9.96 -11.26 -32.78
N SER A 335 -9.37 -11.01 -31.61
CA SER A 335 -9.98 -11.24 -30.31
C SER A 335 -10.10 -9.93 -29.56
N GLN A 336 -11.21 -9.75 -28.85
CA GLN A 336 -11.51 -8.52 -28.12
C GLN A 336 -12.10 -8.81 -26.75
N LEU A 337 -11.45 -8.29 -25.72
CA LEU A 337 -11.97 -8.25 -24.36
C LEU A 337 -12.35 -6.82 -24.01
N ASN A 338 -13.57 -6.63 -23.53
CA ASN A 338 -14.06 -5.35 -23.06
C ASN A 338 -14.35 -5.46 -21.55
N LEU A 339 -13.46 -4.89 -20.76
CA LEU A 339 -13.54 -4.90 -19.30
C LEU A 339 -14.41 -3.73 -18.83
N ILE A 340 -15.56 -4.05 -18.26
CA ILE A 340 -16.58 -3.10 -17.86
C ILE A 340 -16.30 -2.62 -16.44
N GLY A 341 -16.13 -1.30 -16.27
CA GLY A 341 -16.03 -0.65 -14.96
C GLY A 341 -14.69 -0.81 -14.23
N VAL A 342 -13.61 -1.16 -14.95
CA VAL A 342 -12.29 -1.39 -14.35
C VAL A 342 -11.45 -0.11 -14.13
N THR A 343 -11.90 1.03 -14.64
CA THR A 343 -11.22 2.33 -14.45
C THR A 343 -12.14 3.38 -13.84
N THR A 344 -11.54 4.45 -13.33
CA THR A 344 -12.26 5.71 -13.07
C THR A 344 -12.34 6.52 -14.36
N ALA A 345 -13.36 7.37 -14.51
CA ALA A 345 -13.60 8.15 -15.74
C ALA A 345 -12.46 9.10 -16.15
N SER A 346 -11.46 9.30 -15.29
CA SER A 346 -10.28 10.13 -15.54
C SER A 346 -8.99 9.35 -15.85
N SER A 347 -8.99 8.03 -15.73
CA SER A 347 -7.79 7.21 -15.94
C SER A 347 -7.58 6.92 -17.42
N LEU A 348 -6.42 7.31 -17.97
CA LEU A 348 -6.04 6.98 -19.34
C LEU A 348 -5.24 5.66 -19.35
N VAL A 349 -5.80 4.65 -20.02
CA VAL A 349 -5.18 3.33 -20.24
C VAL A 349 -4.97 3.12 -21.74
N PHE A 350 -3.73 2.86 -22.14
CA PHE A 350 -3.33 2.78 -23.55
C PHE A 350 -2.25 1.73 -23.85
N ASP A 351 -1.69 1.10 -22.81
CA ASP A 351 -0.72 0.02 -22.91
C ASP A 351 -0.80 -0.89 -21.68
N VAL A 352 -0.01 -1.97 -21.68
CA VAL A 352 -0.01 -2.95 -20.58
C VAL A 352 0.42 -2.31 -19.26
N ASN A 353 1.44 -1.44 -19.28
CA ASN A 353 1.94 -0.79 -18.07
C ASN A 353 0.89 0.13 -17.42
N SER A 354 0.14 0.90 -18.23
CA SER A 354 -0.95 1.74 -17.72
C SER A 354 -2.17 0.94 -17.26
N PHE A 355 -2.36 -0.28 -17.76
CA PHE A 355 -3.38 -1.20 -17.27
C PHE A 355 -2.96 -1.87 -15.95
N ASP A 356 -1.75 -2.45 -15.89
CA ASP A 356 -1.23 -3.13 -14.69
C ASP A 356 -0.97 -2.15 -13.52
N ALA A 357 -1.02 -0.84 -13.76
CA ALA A 357 -1.01 0.19 -12.73
C ALA A 357 -2.38 0.45 -12.07
N LEU A 358 -3.46 -0.14 -12.60
CA LEU A 358 -4.80 -0.04 -12.03
C LEU A 358 -4.92 -0.94 -10.78
N PRO A 359 -5.87 -0.65 -9.87
CA PRO A 359 -6.16 -1.51 -8.72
C PRO A 359 -7.02 -2.74 -9.11
N VAL A 360 -6.75 -3.34 -10.27
CA VAL A 360 -7.39 -4.57 -10.77
C VAL A 360 -6.31 -5.58 -11.17
N GLY A 361 -6.73 -6.72 -11.72
CA GLY A 361 -5.83 -7.79 -12.17
C GLY A 361 -4.85 -7.35 -13.25
N ASN A 362 -3.92 -8.24 -13.60
CA ASN A 362 -2.83 -7.92 -14.54
C ASN A 362 -2.99 -8.62 -15.90
N ILE A 363 -2.21 -8.18 -16.88
CA ILE A 363 -2.04 -8.86 -18.17
C ILE A 363 -0.74 -9.67 -18.16
N SER A 364 -0.79 -10.88 -18.71
CA SER A 364 0.38 -11.73 -18.91
C SER A 364 0.40 -12.32 -20.31
N PHE A 365 1.61 -12.63 -20.79
CA PHE A 365 1.87 -13.30 -22.06
C PHE A 365 2.69 -14.56 -21.77
N VAL A 366 2.25 -15.71 -22.31
CA VAL A 366 2.91 -17.01 -22.10
C VAL A 366 3.17 -17.81 -23.37
#